data_AF-A0A914Q5U6-F1
#
_entry.id   AF-A0A914Q5U6-F1
#
_cell.length_a   1.000
_cell.length_b   1.000
_cell.length_c   1.000
_cell.angle_alpha   90.00
_cell.angle_beta   90.00
_cell.angle_gamma   90.00
#
_symmetry.space_group_name_H-M   'P 1'
#
loop_
_entity.id
_entity.type
_entity.pdbx_description
1 polymer ?
#
loop_
_entity_poly.entity_id
_entity_poly.type
_entity_poly.pdbx_seq_one_letter_code
_entity_poly.pdbx_strand_id
1 'polypeptide(L)'
;MSGRGGKGAKAKTGGKAKSRSSRAGLQFPVGRLHRLLRKGNYAQRVGGGAPVYLAAVLEYLAAEVLELAGVTIAQGGVLPNINAMLLPKKTGGTESQ
;
A
#
# COMPACT_ATOMS: atom_id res chain seq x y z
N MET A 1 13.32 16.10 46.77
CA MET A 1 12.45 15.26 45.93
C MET A 1 12.73 15.57 44.46
N SER A 2 13.47 14.71 43.77
CA SER A 2 13.85 14.93 42.36
C SER A 2 12.69 14.57 41.42
N GLY A 3 11.86 15.57 41.09
CA GLY A 3 10.82 15.44 40.08
C GLY A 3 11.44 15.36 38.69
N ARG A 4 11.50 14.14 38.15
CA ARG A 4 11.84 13.85 36.75
C ARG A 4 10.71 14.35 35.84
N GLY A 5 10.69 15.65 35.58
CA GLY A 5 9.79 16.28 34.60
C GLY A 5 10.18 15.84 33.18
N GLY A 6 9.19 15.44 32.39
CA GLY A 6 9.34 14.79 31.10
C GLY A 6 10.30 15.49 30.13
N LYS A 7 10.80 14.72 29.15
CA LYS A 7 11.64 15.18 28.02
C LYS A 7 10.93 16.25 27.19
N GLY A 8 10.80 17.46 27.73
CA GLY A 8 10.10 18.59 27.13
C GLY A 8 10.93 19.88 27.10
N ALA A 9 12.15 19.86 27.62
CA ALA A 9 13.02 21.04 27.63
C ALA A 9 14.38 20.70 27.02
N LYS A 10 14.71 21.42 25.94
CA LYS A 10 15.91 21.35 25.07
C LYS A 10 16.01 20.17 24.10
N ALA A 11 15.43 20.37 22.91
CA ALA A 11 16.00 19.84 21.66
C ALA A 11 16.40 21.03 20.75
N LYS A 12 17.36 21.83 21.22
CA LYS A 12 18.16 22.75 20.38
C LYS A 12 19.54 22.13 20.13
N THR A 13 19.56 20.88 19.67
CA THR A 13 20.77 20.18 19.24
C THR A 13 20.43 19.38 17.99
N GLY A 14 21.14 19.68 16.91
CA GLY A 14 20.84 19.33 15.52
C GLY A 14 20.96 17.86 15.15
N GLY A 15 20.23 16.98 15.83
CA GLY A 15 19.96 15.62 15.34
C GLY A 15 18.64 15.60 14.57
N LYS A 16 18.63 15.14 13.31
CA LYS A 16 17.38 14.96 12.56
C LYS A 16 16.46 14.00 13.32
N ALA A 17 15.31 14.49 13.78
CA ALA A 17 14.31 13.65 14.43
C ALA A 17 13.87 12.54 13.44
N LYS A 18 13.94 11.27 13.87
CA LYS A 18 13.53 10.13 13.04
C LYS A 18 12.08 10.34 12.58
N SER A 19 11.80 10.11 11.30
CA SER A 19 10.47 10.32 10.72
C SER A 19 9.46 9.30 11.25
N ARG A 20 8.16 9.62 11.26
CA ARG A 20 7.13 8.64 11.64
C ARG A 20 7.10 7.42 10.70
N SER A 21 7.32 7.62 9.40
CA SER A 21 7.48 6.52 8.43
C SER A 21 8.62 5.59 8.79
N SER A 22 9.82 6.13 9.03
CA SER A 22 10.99 5.32 9.40
C SER A 22 10.90 4.67 10.78
N ARG A 23 10.07 5.20 11.70
CA ARG A 23 9.75 4.52 12.97
C ARG A 23 8.74 3.38 12.77
N ALA A 24 7.82 3.51 11.81
CA ALA A 24 6.81 2.52 11.49
C ALA A 24 7.28 1.45 10.49
N GLY A 25 8.47 1.61 9.90
CA GLY A 25 8.98 0.69 8.87
C GLY A 25 8.30 0.85 7.51
N LEU A 26 7.64 1.98 7.26
CA LEU A 26 6.88 2.23 6.03
C LEU A 26 7.67 3.14 5.08
N GLN A 27 7.63 2.84 3.78
CA GLN A 27 8.10 3.75 2.72
C GLN A 27 7.12 4.90 2.51
N PHE A 28 5.82 4.66 2.68
CA PHE A 28 4.78 5.65 2.48
C PHE A 28 4.83 6.77 3.55
N PRO A 29 4.49 8.02 3.18
CA PRO A 29 4.75 9.19 4.01
C PRO A 29 3.68 9.40 5.10
N VAL A 30 3.72 8.64 6.21
CA VAL A 30 2.82 8.75 7.39
C VAL A 30 2.58 10.21 7.83
N GLY A 31 3.63 11.04 7.81
CA GLY A 31 3.54 12.46 8.16
C GLY A 31 2.57 13.25 7.28
N ARG A 32 2.64 13.00 5.96
CA ARG A 32 1.79 13.61 4.94
C ARG A 32 0.37 13.09 5.06
N LEU A 33 0.18 11.78 5.23
CA LEU A 33 -1.16 11.19 5.40
C LEU A 33 -1.88 11.79 6.63
N HIS A 34 -1.18 11.96 7.76
CA HIS A 34 -1.78 12.62 8.92
C HIS A 34 -2.27 14.04 8.60
N ARG A 35 -1.47 14.81 7.86
CA ARG A 35 -1.85 16.17 7.44
C ARG A 35 -3.05 16.14 6.49
N LEU A 36 -3.07 15.21 5.53
CA LEU A 36 -4.19 15.06 4.61
C LEU A 36 -5.48 14.66 5.34
N LEU A 37 -5.41 13.72 6.29
CA LEU A 37 -6.55 13.36 7.12
C LEU A 37 -7.11 14.54 7.92
N ARG A 38 -6.25 15.43 8.44
CA ARG A 38 -6.70 16.64 9.14
C ARG A 38 -7.27 17.71 8.21
N LYS A 39 -6.70 17.87 7.01
CA LYS A 39 -7.18 18.84 6.02
C LYS A 39 -8.46 18.38 5.32
N GLY A 40 -8.71 17.08 5.25
CA GLY A 40 -9.88 16.51 4.59
C GLY A 40 -11.17 16.54 5.43
N ASN A 41 -11.16 17.14 6.63
CA ASN A 41 -12.33 17.28 7.50
C ASN A 41 -13.09 15.98 7.79
N TYR A 42 -12.41 14.82 7.76
CA TYR A 42 -13.05 13.52 7.98
C TYR A 42 -13.53 13.30 9.42
N ALA A 43 -12.90 13.96 10.38
CA ALA A 43 -13.27 13.92 11.79
C ALA A 43 -12.70 15.15 12.53
N GLN A 44 -13.33 15.52 13.64
CA GLN A 44 -12.86 16.60 14.52
C GLN A 44 -11.45 16.33 15.08
N ARG A 45 -11.11 15.06 15.34
CA ARG A 45 -9.80 14.63 15.83
C ARG A 45 -9.34 13.40 15.05
N VAL A 46 -8.03 13.34 14.77
CA VAL A 46 -7.39 12.19 14.13
C VAL A 46 -6.40 11.59 15.13
N GLY A 47 -6.59 10.33 15.50
CA GLY A 47 -5.70 9.60 16.41
C GLY A 47 -4.30 9.39 15.83
N GLY A 48 -3.29 9.27 16.70
CA GLY A 48 -1.89 9.16 16.28
C GLY A 48 -1.57 7.91 15.44
N GLY A 49 -2.28 6.80 15.66
CA GLY A 49 -2.12 5.55 14.92
C GLY A 49 -2.87 5.49 13.59
N ALA A 50 -3.93 6.27 13.41
CA ALA A 50 -4.72 6.30 12.17
C ALA A 50 -3.88 6.52 10.89
N PRO A 51 -2.99 7.53 10.81
CA PRO A 51 -2.16 7.72 9.62
C PRO A 51 -1.09 6.64 9.43
N VAL A 52 -0.74 5.87 10.47
CA VAL A 52 0.20 4.75 10.35
C VAL A 52 -0.50 3.57 9.70
N TYR A 53 -1.69 3.21 10.20
CA TYR A 53 -2.49 2.14 9.63
C TYR A 53 -2.84 2.41 8.17
N LEU A 54 -3.34 3.60 7.86
CA LEU A 54 -3.68 3.98 6.49
C LEU A 54 -2.45 3.94 5.56
N ALA A 55 -1.28 4.41 6.02
CA ALA A 55 -0.07 4.36 5.22
C ALA A 55 0.34 2.92 4.91
N ALA A 56 0.25 2.01 5.88
CA ALA A 56 0.56 0.59 5.69
C ALA A 56 -0.37 -0.07 4.68
N VAL A 57 -1.69 0.17 4.77
CA VAL A 57 -2.67 -0.38 3.83
C VAL A 57 -2.44 0.13 2.41
N LEU A 58 -2.18 1.43 2.25
CA LEU A 58 -1.90 2.00 0.93
C LEU A 58 -0.57 1.49 0.35
N GLU A 59 0.45 1.31 1.18
CA GLU A 59 1.73 0.74 0.75
C GLU A 59 1.58 -0.72 0.31
N TYR A 60 0.83 -1.52 1.08
CA TYR A 60 0.50 -2.89 0.73
C TYR A 60 -0.21 -3.00 -0.63
N LEU A 61 -1.30 -2.24 -0.82
CA LEU A 61 -2.06 -2.27 -2.07
C LEU A 61 -1.22 -1.79 -3.26
N ALA A 62 -0.38 -0.76 -3.07
CA ALA A 62 0.50 -0.27 -4.13
C ALA A 62 1.57 -1.31 -4.49
N ALA A 63 2.13 -2.01 -3.51
CA ALA A 63 3.09 -3.08 -3.74
C ALA A 63 2.45 -4.23 -4.52
N GLU A 64 1.27 -4.68 -4.10
CA GLU A 64 0.51 -5.76 -4.77
C GLU A 64 0.22 -5.42 -6.24
N VAL A 65 -0.29 -4.22 -6.51
CA VAL A 65 -0.58 -3.78 -7.89
C VAL A 65 0.70 -3.69 -8.72
N LEU A 66 1.79 -3.19 -8.15
CA LEU A 66 3.07 -3.05 -8.87
C LEU A 66 3.68 -4.42 -9.18
N GLU A 67 3.58 -5.37 -8.25
CA GLU A 67 4.03 -6.76 -8.44
C GLU A 67 3.29 -7.42 -9.60
N LEU A 68 1.96 -7.34 -9.61
CA LEU A 68 1.14 -7.89 -10.69
C LEU A 68 1.33 -7.14 -12.02
N ALA A 69 1.49 -5.82 -11.99
CA ALA A 69 1.72 -5.00 -13.18
C ALA A 69 3.06 -5.34 -13.85
N GLY A 70 4.09 -5.66 -13.07
CA GLY A 70 5.39 -6.11 -13.59
C GLY A 70 5.32 -7.44 -14.34
N VAL A 71 4.37 -8.31 -14.00
CA VAL A 71 4.12 -9.58 -14.70
C VAL A 71 3.14 -9.39 -15.88
N THR A 72 2.20 -8.45 -15.78
CA THR A 72 0.99 -8.45 -16.63
C THR A 72 0.88 -7.27 -17.59
N ILE A 73 1.61 -6.15 -17.43
CA ILE A 73 1.36 -4.94 -18.23
C ILE A 73 2.65 -4.32 -18.78
N ALA A 74 3.13 -4.90 -19.87
CA ALA A 74 3.78 -4.18 -20.95
C ALA A 74 3.18 -4.71 -22.27
N GLN A 75 2.16 -4.03 -22.80
CA GLN A 75 1.27 -4.44 -23.93
C GLN A 75 -0.02 -5.20 -23.54
N GLY A 76 -0.84 -4.58 -22.67
CA GLY A 76 -2.08 -5.15 -22.13
C GLY A 76 -3.19 -5.39 -23.16
N GLY A 77 -3.08 -6.50 -23.89
CA GLY A 77 -4.20 -7.12 -24.60
C GLY A 77 -5.28 -7.63 -23.64
N VAL A 78 -6.20 -8.45 -24.15
CA VAL A 78 -7.22 -9.10 -23.32
C VAL A 78 -6.70 -10.41 -22.73
N LEU A 79 -7.22 -10.81 -21.57
CA LEU A 79 -6.98 -12.14 -21.05
C LEU A 79 -7.45 -13.19 -22.08
N PRO A 80 -6.63 -14.21 -22.40
CA PRO A 80 -7.05 -15.28 -23.29
C PRO A 80 -8.33 -15.95 -22.77
N ASN A 81 -9.41 -15.83 -23.53
CA ASN A 81 -10.70 -16.42 -23.19
C ASN A 81 -11.46 -16.82 -24.47
N ILE A 82 -11.89 -18.08 -24.56
CA ILE A 82 -12.69 -18.60 -25.69
C ILE A 82 -13.97 -19.22 -25.11
N ASN A 83 -15.12 -18.76 -25.57
CA ASN A 83 -16.41 -19.33 -25.16
C ASN A 83 -16.50 -20.80 -25.59
N ALA A 84 -16.95 -21.69 -24.72
CA ALA A 84 -17.06 -23.12 -24.98
C ALA A 84 -17.87 -23.46 -26.25
N MET A 85 -18.86 -22.64 -26.62
CA MET A 85 -19.64 -22.80 -27.85
C MET A 85 -18.83 -22.59 -29.14
N LEU A 86 -17.70 -21.88 -29.05
CA LEU A 86 -16.78 -21.62 -30.15
C LEU A 86 -15.68 -22.68 -30.25
N LEU A 87 -15.60 -23.61 -29.28
CA LEU A 87 -14.63 -24.69 -29.35
C LEU A 87 -15.04 -25.68 -30.44
N PRO A 88 -14.10 -26.13 -31.28
CA PRO A 88 -14.38 -27.18 -32.24
C PRO A 88 -14.81 -28.45 -31.50
N LYS A 89 -15.86 -29.10 -31.99
CA LYS A 89 -16.23 -30.44 -31.51
C LYS A 89 -15.09 -31.38 -31.84
N LYS A 90 -14.58 -32.10 -30.84
CA LYS A 90 -13.59 -33.16 -31.04
C LYS A 90 -14.23 -34.24 -31.92
N THR A 91 -14.02 -34.18 -33.23
CA THR A 91 -14.19 -35.36 -34.09
C THR A 91 -13.09 -36.31 -33.69
N GLY A 92 -13.45 -37.40 -33.02
CA GLY A 92 -12.51 -38.48 -32.73
C GLY A 92 -11.81 -38.85 -34.03
N GLY A 93 -10.48 -38.85 -34.00
CA GLY A 93 -9.71 -39.48 -35.05
C GLY A 93 -10.24 -40.90 -35.15
N THR A 94 -10.75 -41.26 -36.33
CA THR A 94 -10.93 -42.65 -36.71
C THR A 94 -9.55 -43.27 -36.65
N GLU A 95 -9.22 -43.91 -35.52
CA GLU A 95 -8.14 -44.89 -35.47
C GLU A 95 -8.43 -45.88 -36.60
N SER A 96 -7.57 -45.79 -37.61
CA SER A 96 -7.62 -46.62 -38.78
C SER A 96 -6.82 -47.86 -38.46
N GLN A 97 -7.55 -48.92 -38.10
CA GLN A 97 -7.14 -50.32 -37.94
C GLN A 97 -6.40 -50.70 -36.66
#